data_AF-A0AAW9CBR1-F1
#
_entry.id   AF-A0AAW9CBR1-F1
#
_cell.length_a   1.000
_cell.length_b   1.000
_cell.length_c   1.000
_cell.angle_alpha   90.00
_cell.angle_beta   90.00
_cell.angle_gamma   90.00
#
_symmetry.space_group_name_H-M   'P 1'
#
loop_
_entity.id
_entity.type
_entity.pdbx_description
1 polymer ?
#
loop_
_entity_poly.entity_id
_entity_poly.type
_entity_poly.pdbx_seq_one_letter_code
_entity_poly.pdbx_strand_id
1 'polypeptide(L)'
;MSTTSTPQGIADDIVELLSLCQTLQSEKENVTRPAPTEYNRDDDPFADRIRQAIGYARQLQHLLAMAQQLSALGMELERQGKIRVGVGEDYARQALAYVVAQYPASGGTGQ
;
A
#
# COMPACT_ATOMS: atom_id res chain seq x y z
N MET A 1 -32.79 8.39 -1.36
CA MET A 1 -31.68 7.73 -0.64
C MET A 1 -30.42 8.04 -1.39
N SER A 2 -29.68 9.06 -0.94
CA SER A 2 -28.44 9.48 -1.60
C SER A 2 -27.31 8.67 -0.97
N THR A 3 -26.77 7.71 -1.70
CA THR A 3 -25.50 7.08 -1.34
C THR A 3 -24.43 8.14 -1.56
N THR A 4 -23.95 8.71 -0.46
CA THR A 4 -22.74 9.53 -0.44
C THR A 4 -21.59 8.61 -0.82
N SER A 5 -21.22 8.59 -2.10
CA SER A 5 -20.00 7.93 -2.55
C SER A 5 -18.84 8.65 -1.89
N THR A 6 -18.29 8.07 -0.83
CA THR A 6 -16.97 8.41 -0.32
C THR A 6 -16.01 8.48 -1.51
N PRO A 7 -15.10 9.46 -1.62
CA PRO A 7 -14.11 9.44 -2.68
C PRO A 7 -13.33 8.13 -2.59
N GLN A 8 -13.60 7.25 -3.54
CA GLN A 8 -13.03 5.91 -3.59
C GLN A 8 -11.56 6.08 -3.95
N GLY A 9 -10.67 5.50 -3.14
CA GLY A 9 -9.23 5.60 -3.39
C GLY A 9 -8.84 4.70 -4.55
N ILE A 10 -7.72 4.98 -5.23
CA ILE A 10 -7.22 4.12 -6.32
C ILE A 10 -7.12 2.65 -5.91
N ALA A 11 -6.77 2.37 -4.65
CA ALA A 11 -6.73 1.00 -4.14
C ALA A 11 -8.11 0.36 -4.08
N ASP A 12 -9.16 1.10 -3.70
CA ASP A 12 -10.52 0.59 -3.68
C ASP A 12 -11.01 0.29 -5.11
N ASP A 13 -10.68 1.16 -6.09
CA ASP A 13 -10.96 0.92 -7.52
C ASP A 13 -10.26 -0.36 -8.01
N ILE A 14 -9.00 -0.57 -7.61
CA ILE A 14 -8.25 -1.78 -7.91
C ILE A 14 -8.92 -3.01 -7.28
N VAL A 15 -9.36 -2.91 -6.02
CA VAL A 15 -10.07 -4.02 -5.35
C VAL A 15 -11.37 -4.35 -6.06
N GLU A 16 -12.14 -3.34 -6.48
CA GLU A 16 -13.39 -3.52 -7.20
C GLU A 16 -13.15 -4.20 -8.55
N LEU A 17 -12.16 -3.74 -9.32
CA LEU A 17 -11.79 -4.36 -10.60
C LEU A 17 -11.32 -5.81 -10.44
N LEU A 18 -10.49 -6.09 -9.44
CA LEU A 18 -10.03 -7.45 -9.15
C LEU A 18 -11.18 -8.37 -8.71
N SER A 19 -12.13 -7.84 -7.93
CA SER A 19 -13.33 -8.57 -7.53
C SER A 19 -14.22 -8.88 -8.73
N LEU A 20 -14.40 -7.91 -9.63
CA LEU A 20 -15.13 -8.10 -10.89
C LEU A 20 -14.48 -9.17 -11.77
N CYS A 21 -13.15 -9.14 -11.92
CA CYS A 21 -12.41 -10.18 -12.63
C CYS A 21 -12.68 -11.57 -12.04
N GLN A 22 -12.75 -11.68 -10.71
CA GLN A 22 -13.05 -12.95 -10.06
C GLN A 22 -14.45 -13.45 -10.39
N THR A 23 -15.45 -12.56 -10.34
CA THR A 23 -16.84 -12.88 -10.71
C THR A 23 -16.93 -13.39 -12.14
N LEU A 24 -16.37 -12.65 -13.10
CA LEU A 24 -16.42 -13.01 -14.53
C LEU A 24 -15.74 -14.35 -14.82
N GLN A 25 -14.60 -14.64 -14.18
CA GLN A 25 -13.92 -15.91 -14.37
C GLN A 25 -14.70 -17.08 -13.73
N SER A 26 -15.35 -16.84 -12.59
CA SER A 26 -16.20 -17.82 -11.92
C SER A 26 -17.42 -18.19 -12.76
N GLU A 27 -18.07 -17.20 -13.36
CA GLU A 27 -19.16 -17.40 -14.32
C GLU A 27 -18.70 -18.19 -15.54
N LYS A 28 -17.55 -17.83 -16.12
CA LYS A 28 -16.97 -18.51 -17.28
C LYS A 28 -16.67 -19.99 -17.02
N GLU A 29 -16.18 -20.32 -15.83
CA GLU A 29 -15.81 -21.69 -15.46
C GLU A 29 -16.96 -22.46 -14.81
N ASN A 30 -18.10 -21.81 -14.58
CA ASN A 30 -19.24 -22.36 -13.85
C ASN A 30 -18.83 -22.91 -12.46
N VAL A 31 -17.96 -22.17 -11.77
CA VAL A 31 -17.46 -22.46 -10.41
C VAL A 31 -17.90 -21.34 -9.48
N THR A 32 -18.37 -21.66 -8.29
CA THR A 32 -18.68 -20.65 -7.26
C THR A 32 -17.44 -20.37 -6.42
N ARG A 33 -16.88 -19.16 -6.55
CA ARG A 33 -15.79 -18.69 -5.68
C ARG A 33 -16.36 -17.74 -4.61
N PRO A 34 -15.96 -17.90 -3.33
CA PRO A 34 -16.32 -16.94 -2.29
C PRO A 34 -15.65 -15.59 -2.52
N ALA A 35 -16.13 -14.55 -1.86
CA ALA A 35 -15.56 -13.21 -2.03
C ALA A 35 -14.07 -13.20 -1.63
N PRO A 36 -13.21 -12.33 -2.22
CA PRO A 36 -11.79 -12.31 -1.89
C PRO A 36 -11.47 -12.05 -0.40
N THR A 37 -12.40 -11.44 0.33
CA THR A 37 -12.30 -11.18 1.78
C THR A 37 -12.72 -12.35 2.65
N GLU A 38 -13.37 -13.36 2.07
CA GLU A 38 -13.84 -14.53 2.78
C GLU A 38 -12.76 -15.60 2.83
N TYR A 39 -12.67 -16.28 3.97
CA TYR A 39 -11.78 -17.41 4.12
C TYR A 39 -12.31 -18.59 3.29
N ASN A 40 -11.46 -19.14 2.43
CA ASN A 40 -11.70 -20.40 1.74
C ASN A 40 -10.55 -21.37 2.02
N ARG A 41 -10.87 -22.65 2.21
CA ARG A 41 -9.89 -23.72 2.37
C ARG A 41 -9.52 -24.39 1.05
N ASP A 42 -10.36 -24.24 0.03
CA ASP A 42 -10.11 -24.84 -1.28
C ASP A 42 -8.92 -24.17 -1.97
N ASP A 43 -8.03 -25.00 -2.50
CA ASP A 43 -6.88 -24.54 -3.28
C ASP A 43 -7.39 -24.07 -4.65
N ASP A 44 -7.41 -22.75 -4.83
CA ASP A 44 -7.79 -22.10 -6.07
C ASP A 44 -6.72 -21.06 -6.44
N PRO A 45 -5.77 -21.43 -7.32
CA PRO A 45 -4.66 -20.57 -7.68
C PRO A 45 -5.07 -19.22 -8.26
N PHE A 46 -6.24 -19.13 -8.88
CA PHE A 46 -6.75 -17.88 -9.41
C PHE A 46 -7.30 -16.99 -8.30
N ALA A 47 -8.13 -17.55 -7.41
CA ALA A 47 -8.64 -16.83 -6.25
C ALA A 47 -7.50 -16.37 -5.32
N ASP A 48 -6.45 -17.18 -5.14
CA ASP A 48 -5.27 -16.80 -4.36
C ASP A 48 -4.52 -15.62 -4.96
N ARG A 49 -4.35 -15.59 -6.29
CA ARG A 49 -3.73 -14.45 -6.98
C ARG A 49 -4.54 -13.17 -6.81
N ILE A 50 -5.87 -13.25 -6.86
CA ILE A 50 -6.76 -12.12 -6.61
C ILE A 50 -6.59 -11.61 -5.17
N ARG A 51 -6.60 -12.51 -4.18
CA ARG A 51 -6.39 -12.17 -2.75
C ARG A 51 -5.05 -11.47 -2.52
N GLN A 52 -3.97 -12.00 -3.10
CA GLN A 52 -2.64 -11.40 -3.00
C GLN A 52 -2.58 -10.01 -3.62
N ALA A 53 -3.16 -9.85 -4.82
CA ALA A 53 -3.18 -8.57 -5.52
C ALA A 53 -3.96 -7.49 -4.73
N ILE A 54 -5.10 -7.87 -4.13
CA ILE A 54 -5.86 -7.00 -3.22
C ILE A 54 -5.02 -6.62 -2.00
N GLY A 55 -4.31 -7.58 -1.41
CA GLY A 55 -3.37 -7.34 -0.30
C GLY A 55 -2.30 -6.31 -0.66
N TYR A 56 -1.66 -6.47 -1.82
CA TYR A 56 -0.65 -5.53 -2.30
C TYR A 56 -1.21 -4.13 -2.60
N ALA A 57 -2.39 -4.03 -3.19
CA ALA A 57 -3.03 -2.74 -3.47
C ALA A 57 -3.23 -1.93 -2.18
N ARG A 58 -3.72 -2.59 -1.11
CA ARG A 58 -3.89 -1.96 0.20
C ARG A 58 -2.55 -1.58 0.83
N GLN A 59 -1.55 -2.46 0.77
CA GLN A 59 -0.21 -2.15 1.29
C GLN A 59 0.40 -0.94 0.57
N LEU A 60 0.28 -0.87 -0.76
CA LEU A 60 0.78 0.25 -1.56
C LEU A 60 0.08 1.57 -1.21
N GLN A 61 -1.23 1.55 -0.94
CA GLN A 61 -1.95 2.74 -0.48
C GLN A 61 -1.34 3.31 0.81
N HIS A 62 -1.06 2.45 1.79
CA HIS A 62 -0.44 2.87 3.05
C HIS A 62 1.00 3.36 2.84
N LEU A 63 1.79 2.67 2.02
CA LEU A 63 3.15 3.07 1.70
C LEU A 63 3.19 4.42 0.98
N LEU A 64 2.25 4.69 0.07
CA LEU A 64 2.16 5.95 -0.65
C LEU A 64 1.85 7.12 0.31
N ALA A 65 0.89 6.93 1.22
CA ALA A 65 0.58 7.93 2.24
C ALA A 65 1.80 8.23 3.12
N MET A 66 2.54 7.19 3.53
CA MET A 66 3.76 7.34 4.31
C MET A 66 4.88 8.07 3.53
N ALA A 67 5.05 7.75 2.24
CA ALA A 67 6.02 8.43 1.38
C ALA A 67 5.69 9.92 1.23
N GLN A 68 4.42 10.28 1.10
CA GLN A 68 3.98 11.68 1.06
C GLN A 68 4.30 12.42 2.37
N GLN A 69 4.06 11.77 3.52
CA GLN A 69 4.41 12.33 4.83
C GLN A 69 5.91 12.52 4.99
N LEU A 70 6.72 11.54 4.56
CA LEU A 70 8.18 11.65 4.57
C LEU A 70 8.67 12.76 3.64
N SER A 71 8.06 12.93 2.47
CA SER A 71 8.40 14.03 1.56
C SER A 71 8.11 15.39 2.21
N ALA A 72 6.95 15.54 2.86
CA ALA A 72 6.61 16.76 3.59
C ALA A 72 7.59 17.04 4.73
N LEU A 73 7.98 16.00 5.48
CA LEU A 73 9.00 16.10 6.52
C LEU A 73 10.36 16.52 5.94
N GLY A 74 10.77 15.97 4.80
CA GLY A 74 12.03 16.30 4.13
C GLY A 74 12.10 17.78 3.73
N MET A 75 11.03 18.31 3.14
CA MET A 75 10.95 19.74 2.80
C MET A 75 11.10 20.62 4.04
N GLU A 76 10.46 20.24 5.15
CA GLU A 76 10.57 20.98 6.40
C GLU A 76 11.96 20.87 7.05
N LEU A 77 12.59 19.70 7.00
CA LEU A 77 13.97 19.50 7.47
C LEU A 77 14.96 20.34 6.66
N GLU A 78 14.78 20.45 5.35
CA GLU A 78 15.61 21.31 4.50
C GLU A 78 15.39 22.79 4.83
N ARG A 79 14.13 23.22 5.02
CA ARG A 79 13.80 24.58 5.45
C ARG A 79 14.46 24.95 6.77
N GLN A 80 14.62 23.98 7.67
CA GLN A 80 15.34 24.12 8.94
C GLN A 80 16.86 24.01 8.82
N GLY A 81 17.40 23.75 7.61
CA GLY A 81 18.83 23.56 7.36
C GLY A 81 19.40 22.25 7.92
N LYS A 82 18.54 21.28 8.28
CA LYS A 82 18.95 19.98 8.87
C LYS A 82 19.38 18.97 7.83
N ILE A 83 18.80 19.05 6.64
CA ILE A 83 19.22 18.28 5.46
C ILE A 83 19.39 19.23 4.28
N ARG A 84 20.01 18.74 3.22
CA ARG A 84 20.07 19.40 1.92
C ARG A 84 19.67 18.40 0.87
N VAL A 85 18.76 18.77 -0.03
CA VAL A 85 18.27 17.88 -1.09
C VAL A 85 18.74 18.42 -2.43
N GLY A 86 19.54 17.62 -3.13
CA GLY A 86 20.07 17.94 -4.44
C GLY A 86 19.01 17.88 -5.55
N VAL A 87 19.34 18.44 -6.71
CA VAL A 87 18.50 18.32 -7.91
C VAL A 87 18.39 16.83 -8.30
N GLY A 88 17.16 16.33 -8.37
CA GLY A 88 16.87 14.93 -8.68
C GLY A 88 16.92 13.98 -7.47
N GLU A 89 17.23 14.50 -6.28
CA GLU A 89 17.09 13.73 -5.03
C GLU A 89 15.66 13.76 -4.51
N ASP A 90 15.33 12.75 -3.71
CA ASP A 90 13.98 12.54 -3.18
C ASP A 90 13.92 12.97 -1.70
N TYR A 91 13.02 13.92 -1.40
CA TYR A 91 12.81 14.44 -0.05
C TYR A 91 12.42 13.36 0.96
N ALA A 92 11.60 12.39 0.58
CA ALA A 92 11.17 11.32 1.47
C ALA A 92 12.35 10.41 1.84
N ARG A 93 13.23 10.08 0.87
CA ARG A 93 14.44 9.30 1.12
C ARG A 93 15.41 10.03 2.04
N GLN A 94 15.65 11.31 1.80
CA GLN A 94 16.58 12.09 2.63
C GLN A 94 16.03 12.31 4.05
N ALA A 95 14.71 12.53 4.18
CA ALA A 95 14.06 12.61 5.48
C ALA A 95 14.20 11.30 6.27
N LEU A 96 13.96 10.16 5.62
CA LEU A 96 14.09 8.86 6.25
C LEU A 96 15.53 8.60 6.70
N ALA A 97 16.51 8.88 5.83
CA ALA A 97 17.93 8.73 6.16
C ALA A 97 18.32 9.58 7.37
N TYR A 98 17.84 10.83 7.43
CA TYR A 98 18.05 11.71 8.58
C TYR A 98 17.44 11.13 9.87
N VAL A 99 16.18 10.69 9.84
CA VAL A 99 15.51 10.12 11.03
C VAL A 99 16.21 8.86 11.51
N VAL A 100 16.58 7.95 10.61
CA VAL A 100 17.30 6.71 10.96
C VAL A 100 18.67 7.01 11.58
N ALA A 101 19.37 8.05 11.10
CA ALA A 101 20.64 8.48 11.69
C ALA A 101 20.49 9.06 13.10
N GLN A 102 19.36 9.70 13.41
CA GLN A 102 19.08 10.24 14.75
C GLN A 102 18.65 9.16 15.76
N TYR A 103 17.97 8.13 15.27
CA TYR A 103 17.48 7.02 16.08
C TYR A 103 18.01 5.70 15.50
N PRO A 104 19.33 5.46 15.56
CA PRO A 104 19.86 4.18 15.14
C PRO A 104 19.15 3.12 15.98
N ALA A 105 18.59 2.11 15.33
CA ALA A 105 18.07 0.95 16.04
C ALA A 105 19.20 0.43 16.91
N SER A 106 19.12 0.65 18.22
CA SER A 106 20.07 0.11 19.18
C SER A 106 20.03 -1.39 18.93
N GLY A 107 21.09 -1.92 18.33
CA GLY A 107 21.19 -3.32 17.99
C GLY A 107 20.90 -4.10 19.25
N GLY A 108 19.72 -4.75 19.29
CA GLY A 108 19.38 -5.74 20.29
C GLY A 108 20.31 -6.92 20.12
N THR A 109 21.55 -6.75 20.53
CA THR A 109 22.43 -7.86 20.88
C THR A 109 22.07 -8.20 22.30
N GLY A 110 21.09 -9.09 22.45
CA GLY A 110 21.00 -9.90 23.66
C GLY A 110 22.31 -10.69 23.76
N GLN A 111 23.23 -10.18 24.59
CA GLN A 111 24.17 -11.03 25.30
C GLN A 111 23.44 -11.69 26.48
#